data_AF-A0A1Z9MGB7-F1
#
_entry.id   AF-A0A1Z9MGB7-F1
#
_cell.length_a   1.000
_cell.length_b   1.000
_cell.length_c   1.000
_cell.angle_alpha   90.00
_cell.angle_beta   90.00
_cell.angle_gamma   90.00
#
_symmetry.space_group_name_H-M   'P 1'
#
loop_
_entity.id
_entity.type
_entity.pdbx_description
1 polymer ?
#
loop_
_entity_poly.entity_id
_entity_poly.type
_entity_poly.pdbx_seq_one_letter_code
_entity_poly.pdbx_strand_id
1 'polypeptide(L)'
;MKNYLLLIMTFCFVVSINAQDKLYVNLWYGKVKNENVEKHLELEEKFFTKYHKERIKNGDIVGWDMWQIVNPAANDMTTTFVYAHLTTSLSGGNNPSIEKLEGISAGDWRAAQIQTSRNYVRNYQVLVSLKGGYGPQQNGTPPPVIVLNYMDVMPYKAAEYEKMELETFMPAHKE
;
A
#
# COMPACT_ATOMS: atom_id res chain seq x y z
N MET A 1 -49.16 -25.46 -0.19
CA MET A 1 -48.06 -24.55 -0.57
C MET A 1 -47.65 -23.63 0.59
N LYS A 2 -47.43 -24.16 1.80
CA LYS A 2 -47.09 -23.37 3.00
C LYS A 2 -45.76 -23.80 3.64
N ASN A 3 -45.24 -24.96 3.25
CA ASN A 3 -44.00 -25.53 3.81
C ASN A 3 -42.78 -25.36 2.89
N TYR A 4 -42.97 -24.90 1.65
CA TYR A 4 -41.87 -24.60 0.72
C TYR A 4 -41.36 -23.15 0.84
N LEU A 5 -42.15 -22.25 1.45
CA LEU A 5 -41.75 -20.86 1.65
C LEU A 5 -40.63 -20.75 2.70
N LEU A 6 -40.63 -21.63 3.71
CA LEU A 6 -39.60 -21.67 4.74
C LEU A 6 -38.25 -22.17 4.18
N LEU A 7 -38.27 -23.12 3.24
CA LEU A 7 -37.07 -23.71 2.63
C LEU A 7 -36.31 -22.70 1.74
N ILE A 8 -37.04 -21.80 1.07
CA ILE A 8 -36.46 -20.75 0.23
C ILE A 8 -35.84 -19.64 1.10
N MET A 9 -36.46 -19.33 2.26
CA MET A 9 -35.96 -18.30 3.18
C MET A 9 -34.66 -18.73 3.89
N THR A 10 -34.47 -20.03 4.16
CA THR A 10 -33.23 -20.56 4.76
C THR A 10 -32.06 -20.59 3.78
N PHE A 11 -32.30 -20.66 2.46
CA PHE A 11 -31.24 -20.65 1.45
C PHE A 11 -30.62 -19.26 1.25
N CYS A 12 -31.34 -18.18 1.57
CA CYS A 12 -30.82 -16.82 1.44
C CYS A 12 -29.81 -16.40 2.53
N PHE A 13 -29.71 -17.14 3.64
CA PHE A 13 -28.80 -16.80 4.75
C PHE A 13 -27.45 -17.54 4.73
N VAL A 14 -27.26 -18.51 3.83
CA VAL A 14 -26.00 -19.30 3.74
C VAL A 14 -24.98 -18.72 2.76
N VAL A 15 -25.28 -17.61 2.09
CA VAL A 15 -24.32 -16.92 1.20
C VAL A 15 -23.84 -15.61 1.83
N SER A 16 -23.46 -15.67 3.09
CA SER A 16 -22.44 -14.76 3.65
C SER A 16 -21.15 -15.55 3.77
N ILE A 17 -20.68 -16.08 2.63
CA ILE A 17 -19.30 -16.56 2.52
C ILE A 17 -18.44 -15.31 2.71
N ASN A 18 -17.64 -15.30 3.77
CA ASN A 18 -16.69 -14.25 4.11
C ASN A 18 -15.81 -13.90 2.89
N ALA A 19 -16.27 -12.99 2.04
CA ALA A 19 -15.43 -12.21 1.17
C ALA A 19 -14.79 -11.13 2.05
N GLN A 20 -13.87 -11.56 2.92
CA GLN A 20 -12.95 -10.60 3.49
C GLN A 20 -12.12 -10.14 2.29
N ASP A 21 -12.35 -8.91 1.83
CA ASP A 21 -11.65 -8.36 0.67
C ASP A 21 -10.16 -8.58 0.88
N LYS A 22 -9.55 -9.33 -0.04
CA LYS A 22 -8.11 -9.57 0.03
C LYS A 22 -7.43 -8.22 -0.09
N LEU A 23 -6.74 -7.83 0.98
CA LEU A 23 -5.95 -6.62 0.98
C LEU A 23 -4.59 -6.91 0.33
N TYR A 24 -4.11 -5.94 -0.42
CA TYR A 24 -2.79 -5.95 -1.02
C TYR A 24 -2.08 -4.65 -0.64
N VAL A 25 -0.78 -4.75 -0.43
CA VAL A 25 0.10 -3.60 -0.27
C VAL A 25 0.96 -3.50 -1.52
N ASN A 26 0.80 -2.40 -2.24
CA ASN A 26 1.67 -2.02 -3.34
C ASN A 26 2.79 -1.13 -2.79
N LEU A 27 3.99 -1.69 -2.68
CA LEU A 27 5.21 -1.00 -2.28
C LEU A 27 5.91 -0.48 -3.53
N TRP A 28 5.91 0.83 -3.71
CA TRP A 28 6.63 1.49 -4.77
C TRP A 28 7.89 2.17 -4.22
N TYR A 29 9.04 1.82 -4.76
CA TYR A 29 10.33 2.32 -4.31
C TYR A 29 10.86 3.34 -5.30
N GLY A 30 11.21 4.52 -4.82
CA GLY A 30 11.81 5.58 -5.61
C GLY A 30 13.15 6.01 -5.05
N LYS A 31 14.24 5.74 -5.77
CA LYS A 31 15.58 6.21 -5.43
C LYS A 31 15.86 7.55 -6.11
N VAL A 32 16.18 8.57 -5.31
CA VAL A 32 16.39 9.97 -5.73
C VAL A 32 17.81 10.38 -5.32
N LYS A 33 18.47 11.25 -6.09
CA LYS A 33 19.76 11.84 -5.66
C LYS A 33 19.56 12.73 -4.44
N ASN A 34 20.50 12.74 -3.50
CA ASN A 34 20.40 13.56 -2.29
C ASN A 34 20.19 15.04 -2.58
N GLU A 35 20.85 15.58 -3.62
CA GLU A 35 20.69 16.97 -4.10
C GLU A 35 19.26 17.33 -4.55
N ASN A 36 18.44 16.33 -4.86
CA ASN A 36 17.07 16.51 -5.34
C ASN A 36 16.01 16.14 -4.28
N VAL A 37 16.41 15.75 -3.06
CA VAL A 37 15.48 15.30 -2.02
C VAL A 37 14.50 16.39 -1.61
N GLU A 38 14.96 17.61 -1.37
CA GLU A 38 14.11 18.73 -0.97
C GLU A 38 13.03 19.01 -2.03
N LYS A 39 13.46 19.18 -3.27
CA LYS A 39 12.57 19.36 -4.43
C LYS A 39 11.61 18.19 -4.64
N HIS A 40 12.04 16.98 -4.30
CA HIS A 40 11.20 15.79 -4.36
C HIS A 40 10.07 15.88 -3.32
N LEU A 41 10.40 16.19 -2.07
CA LEU A 41 9.42 16.37 -0.99
C LEU A 41 8.43 17.51 -1.25
N GLU A 42 8.89 18.63 -1.83
CA GLU A 42 8.02 19.74 -2.24
C GLU A 42 6.95 19.30 -3.26
N LEU A 43 7.33 18.47 -4.23
CA LEU A 43 6.38 17.93 -5.21
C LEU A 43 5.38 16.98 -4.53
N GLU A 44 5.86 16.15 -3.60
CA GLU A 44 5.03 15.21 -2.85
C GLU A 44 3.96 15.94 -2.01
N GLU A 45 4.37 16.97 -1.27
CA GLU A 45 3.46 17.77 -0.45
C GLU A 45 2.46 18.55 -1.31
N LYS A 46 2.94 19.22 -2.35
CA LYS A 46 2.11 20.13 -3.15
C LYS A 46 1.12 19.40 -4.06
N PHE A 47 1.54 18.27 -4.65
CA PHE A 47 0.78 17.59 -5.70
C PHE A 47 0.35 16.17 -5.31
N PHE A 48 1.29 15.31 -4.93
CA PHE A 48 0.99 13.88 -4.78
C PHE A 48 0.15 13.58 -3.54
N THR A 49 0.27 14.35 -2.46
CA THR A 49 -0.61 14.27 -1.30
C THR A 49 -2.08 14.46 -1.69
N LYS A 50 -2.37 15.44 -2.56
CA LYS A 50 -3.72 15.68 -3.08
C LYS A 50 -4.17 14.55 -4.00
N TYR A 51 -3.25 14.05 -4.84
CA TYR A 51 -3.49 12.90 -5.69
C TYR A 51 -3.88 11.63 -4.91
N HIS A 52 -3.15 11.29 -3.86
CA HIS A 52 -3.48 10.14 -3.04
C HIS A 52 -4.78 10.30 -2.25
N LYS A 53 -5.10 11.51 -1.77
CA LYS A 53 -6.41 11.82 -1.17
C LYS A 53 -7.56 11.59 -2.15
N GLU A 54 -7.39 12.01 -3.40
CA GLU A 54 -8.40 11.80 -4.45
C GLU A 54 -8.54 10.31 -4.81
N ARG A 55 -7.44 9.53 -4.82
CA ARG A 55 -7.50 8.06 -4.96
C ARG A 55 -8.30 7.39 -3.85
N ILE A 56 -8.11 7.82 -2.60
CA ILE A 56 -8.91 7.31 -1.46
C ILE A 56 -10.38 7.66 -1.66
N LYS A 57 -10.69 8.91 -1.99
CA LYS A 57 -12.06 9.39 -2.20
C LYS A 57 -12.78 8.61 -3.32
N ASN A 58 -12.07 8.24 -4.38
CA ASN A 58 -12.62 7.44 -5.48
C ASN A 58 -12.68 5.93 -5.18
N GLY A 59 -12.14 5.46 -4.04
CA GLY A 59 -12.07 4.04 -3.70
C GLY A 59 -10.98 3.27 -4.46
N ASP A 60 -10.05 3.97 -5.13
CA ASP A 60 -8.96 3.34 -5.89
C ASP A 60 -7.92 2.68 -4.97
N ILE A 61 -7.73 3.24 -3.79
CA ILE A 61 -6.90 2.73 -2.68
C ILE A 61 -7.64 2.92 -1.36
N VAL A 62 -7.35 2.06 -0.39
CA VAL A 62 -7.84 2.17 0.99
C VAL A 62 -7.08 3.24 1.76
N GLY A 63 -5.77 3.31 1.54
CA GLY A 63 -4.88 4.23 2.25
C GLY A 63 -3.49 4.24 1.62
N TRP A 64 -2.66 5.19 2.04
CA TRP A 64 -1.27 5.27 1.62
C TRP A 64 -0.40 5.82 2.74
N ASP A 65 0.89 5.54 2.64
CA ASP A 65 1.92 6.16 3.47
C ASP A 65 3.25 6.25 2.70
N MET A 66 4.12 7.19 3.08
CA MET A 66 5.45 7.38 2.49
C MET A 66 6.53 7.29 3.57
N TRP A 67 7.48 6.39 3.34
CA TRP A 67 8.60 6.14 4.24
C TRP A 67 9.92 6.45 3.54
N GLN A 68 10.91 6.90 4.31
CA GLN A 68 12.29 6.97 3.84
C GLN A 68 13.06 5.76 4.38
N ILE A 69 13.81 5.08 3.52
CA ILE A 69 14.78 4.08 3.97
C ILE A 69 15.95 4.82 4.60
N VAL A 70 16.19 4.56 5.89
CA VAL A 70 17.41 4.99 6.56
C VAL A 70 18.56 4.15 6.00
N ASN A 71 19.34 4.73 5.09
CA ASN A 71 20.45 4.02 4.46
C ASN A 71 21.48 3.58 5.51
N PRO A 72 21.90 2.31 5.53
CA PRO A 72 22.91 1.83 6.47
C PRO A 72 24.33 2.32 6.13
N ALA A 73 24.57 2.79 4.90
CA ALA A 73 25.88 3.23 4.43
C ALA A 73 26.00 4.77 4.46
N ALA A 74 26.98 5.28 5.22
CA ALA A 74 27.19 6.72 5.46
C ALA A 74 27.48 7.56 4.19
N ASN A 75 27.83 6.93 3.06
CA ASN A 75 28.27 7.62 1.83
C ASN A 75 27.32 7.43 0.64
N ASP A 76 26.08 6.97 0.84
CA ASP A 76 25.13 6.87 -0.29
C ASP A 76 24.72 8.28 -0.74
N MET A 77 24.98 8.61 -2.01
CA MET A 77 24.59 9.87 -2.66
C MET A 77 23.11 9.90 -3.07
N THR A 78 22.35 8.87 -2.71
CA THR A 78 20.94 8.73 -3.03
C THR A 78 20.11 8.35 -1.82
N THR A 79 18.88 8.84 -1.79
CA THR A 79 17.87 8.55 -0.78
C THR A 79 16.77 7.71 -1.43
N THR A 80 16.30 6.68 -0.73
CA THR A 80 15.21 5.83 -1.22
C THR A 80 13.94 6.10 -0.42
N PHE A 81 12.87 6.43 -1.13
CA PHE A 81 11.52 6.52 -0.58
C PHE A 81 10.72 5.25 -0.91
N VAL A 82 9.83 4.85 0.00
CA VAL A 82 8.91 3.72 -0.14
C VAL A 82 7.50 4.23 0.04
N TYR A 83 6.66 4.02 -0.97
CA TYR A 83 5.28 4.42 -0.97
C TYR A 83 4.45 3.16 -0.82
N ALA A 84 3.81 3.01 0.33
CA ALA A 84 2.96 1.87 0.63
C ALA A 84 1.52 2.25 0.32
N HIS A 85 0.91 1.63 -0.70
CA HIS A 85 -0.50 1.81 -1.02
C HIS A 85 -1.28 0.56 -0.63
N LEU A 86 -2.24 0.72 0.27
CA LEU A 86 -3.17 -0.35 0.63
C LEU A 86 -4.33 -0.35 -0.36
N THR A 87 -4.65 -1.49 -0.96
CA THR A 87 -5.71 -1.63 -1.97
C THR A 87 -6.38 -3.00 -1.87
N THR A 88 -7.60 -3.10 -2.38
CA THR A 88 -8.32 -4.38 -2.56
C THR A 88 -8.09 -5.00 -3.94
N SER A 89 -7.32 -4.33 -4.81
CA SER A 89 -7.07 -4.76 -6.19
C SER A 89 -5.67 -5.33 -6.41
N LEU A 90 -5.60 -6.46 -7.13
CA LEU A 90 -4.36 -7.04 -7.65
C LEU A 90 -3.65 -6.16 -8.68
N SER A 91 -4.31 -5.13 -9.22
CA SER A 91 -3.66 -4.16 -10.11
C SER A 91 -2.86 -3.09 -9.38
N GLY A 92 -2.91 -3.04 -8.03
CA GLY A 92 -2.27 -1.98 -7.24
C GLY A 92 -3.12 -0.70 -7.11
N GLY A 93 -4.39 -0.77 -7.49
CA GLY A 93 -5.35 0.35 -7.52
C GLY A 93 -5.35 1.10 -8.85
N ASN A 94 -6.40 1.89 -9.09
CA ASN A 94 -6.48 2.75 -10.29
C ASN A 94 -5.83 4.11 -10.06
N ASN A 95 -5.56 4.81 -11.16
CA ASN A 95 -5.09 6.19 -11.16
C ASN A 95 -6.25 7.09 -11.64
N PRO A 96 -6.69 8.09 -10.86
CA PRO A 96 -7.79 8.95 -11.24
C PRO A 96 -7.44 9.80 -12.46
N SER A 97 -8.46 10.16 -13.24
CA SER A 97 -8.31 11.12 -14.34
C SER A 97 -7.88 12.49 -13.80
N ILE A 98 -7.08 13.19 -14.58
CA ILE A 98 -6.45 14.50 -14.29
C ILE A 98 -7.49 15.56 -13.90
N GLU A 99 -8.73 15.43 -14.36
CA GLU A 99 -9.84 16.37 -14.10
C GLU A 99 -10.29 16.42 -12.63
N LYS A 100 -9.81 15.50 -11.79
CA LYS A 100 -10.29 15.34 -10.41
C LYS A 100 -9.40 15.95 -9.33
N LEU A 101 -8.25 16.55 -9.66
CA LEU A 101 -7.39 17.17 -8.64
C LEU A 101 -7.84 18.59 -8.31
N GLU A 102 -8.58 18.72 -7.22
CA GLU A 102 -9.08 20.01 -6.75
C GLU A 102 -7.95 21.03 -6.51
N GLY A 103 -8.08 22.20 -7.14
CA GLY A 103 -7.12 23.30 -7.02
C GLY A 103 -5.76 23.06 -7.69
N ILE A 104 -5.65 22.08 -8.60
CA ILE A 104 -4.47 21.87 -9.44
C ILE A 104 -4.91 21.87 -10.91
N SER A 105 -4.25 22.69 -11.74
CA SER A 105 -4.52 22.66 -13.19
C SER A 105 -3.95 21.38 -13.82
N ALA A 106 -4.57 20.91 -14.91
CA ALA A 106 -4.07 19.76 -15.66
C ALA A 106 -2.61 19.95 -16.14
N GLY A 107 -2.24 21.18 -16.50
CA GLY A 107 -0.88 21.54 -16.92
C GLY A 107 0.12 21.42 -15.77
N ASP A 108 -0.22 21.96 -14.59
CA ASP A 108 0.65 21.90 -13.40
C ASP A 108 0.84 20.45 -12.94
N TRP A 109 -0.23 19.65 -12.93
CA TRP A 109 -0.13 18.23 -12.60
C TRP A 109 0.78 17.50 -13.58
N ARG A 110 0.61 17.74 -14.88
CA ARG A 110 1.46 17.11 -15.91
C ARG A 110 2.93 17.51 -15.74
N ALA A 111 3.20 18.78 -15.44
CA ALA A 111 4.54 19.27 -15.18
C ALA A 111 5.15 18.61 -13.93
N ALA A 112 4.39 18.51 -12.84
CA ALA A 112 4.80 17.83 -11.61
C ALA A 112 5.15 16.36 -11.88
N GLN A 113 4.31 15.62 -12.61
CA GLN A 113 4.60 14.24 -12.98
C GLN A 113 5.91 14.08 -13.77
N ILE A 114 6.16 14.98 -14.74
CA ILE A 114 7.40 14.97 -15.52
C ILE A 114 8.60 15.24 -14.61
N GLN A 115 8.48 16.23 -13.73
CA GLN A 115 9.55 16.62 -12.82
C GLN A 115 9.88 15.50 -11.83
N THR A 116 8.87 14.91 -11.20
CA THR A 116 9.03 13.77 -10.28
C THR A 116 9.64 12.57 -11.00
N SER A 117 9.16 12.23 -12.20
CA SER A 117 9.73 11.14 -13.00
C SER A 117 11.21 11.36 -13.34
N ARG A 118 11.66 12.61 -13.52
CA ARG A 118 13.06 12.95 -13.80
C ARG A 118 13.95 12.91 -12.56
N ASN A 119 13.38 13.05 -11.37
CA ASN A 119 14.12 13.00 -10.11
C ASN A 119 14.55 11.58 -9.73
N TYR A 120 13.80 10.56 -10.16
CA TYR A 120 14.12 9.17 -9.85
C TYR A 120 15.29 8.66 -10.70
N VAL A 121 16.31 8.16 -10.02
CA VAL A 121 17.45 7.44 -10.61
C VAL A 121 17.08 6.00 -10.91
N ARG A 122 16.27 5.40 -10.03
CA ARG A 122 15.73 4.05 -10.17
C ARG A 122 14.40 4.00 -9.44
N ASN A 123 13.47 3.22 -9.97
CA ASN A 123 12.27 2.82 -9.25
C ASN A 123 11.97 1.34 -9.48
N TYR A 124 11.24 0.73 -8.55
CA TYR A 124 10.69 -0.61 -8.71
C TYR A 124 9.44 -0.76 -7.85
N GLN A 125 8.61 -1.75 -8.17
CA GLN A 125 7.35 -1.99 -7.49
C GLN A 125 7.26 -3.44 -7.04
N VAL A 126 6.72 -3.65 -5.83
CA VAL A 126 6.42 -4.96 -5.28
C VAL A 126 4.97 -4.94 -4.81
N LEU A 127 4.17 -5.89 -5.30
CA LEU A 127 2.80 -6.09 -4.83
C LEU A 127 2.78 -7.34 -3.94
N VAL A 128 2.33 -7.17 -2.70
CA VAL A 128 2.18 -8.27 -1.74
C VAL A 128 0.76 -8.37 -1.25
N SER A 129 0.27 -9.58 -1.00
CA SER A 129 -1.00 -9.78 -0.29
C SER A 129 -0.81 -9.60 1.20
N LEU A 130 -1.66 -8.80 1.84
CA LEU A 130 -1.72 -8.68 3.29
C LEU A 130 -2.56 -9.83 3.86
N LYS A 131 -1.92 -10.76 4.56
CA LYS A 131 -2.55 -11.97 5.12
C LYS A 131 -2.79 -11.91 6.62
N GLY A 132 -2.12 -10.99 7.31
CA GLY A 132 -2.20 -10.76 8.74
C GLY A 132 -1.46 -9.47 9.09
N GLY A 133 -1.77 -8.89 10.25
CA GLY A 133 -1.11 -7.68 10.70
C GLY A 133 -1.46 -7.32 12.14
N TYR A 134 -0.49 -6.75 12.83
CA TYR A 134 -0.64 -6.09 14.12
C TYR A 134 -0.33 -4.61 13.92
N GLY A 135 -1.33 -3.75 14.15
CA GLY A 135 -1.10 -2.33 14.31
C GLY A 135 -0.75 -2.02 15.77
N PRO A 136 -0.19 -0.84 16.07
CA PRO A 136 -0.15 -0.37 17.45
C PRO A 136 -1.55 -0.51 18.05
N GLN A 137 -1.64 -1.09 19.26
CA GLN A 137 -2.90 -1.20 20.01
C GLN A 137 -3.64 0.15 19.94
N GLN A 138 -4.97 0.11 19.84
CA GLN A 138 -5.90 1.20 19.45
C GLN A 138 -5.71 2.59 20.09
N ASN A 139 -4.77 2.78 21.02
CA ASN A 139 -4.48 4.02 21.74
C ASN A 139 -3.00 4.52 21.62
N GLY A 140 -2.14 3.88 20.82
CA GLY A 140 -0.73 4.25 20.68
C GLY A 140 -0.42 5.06 19.42
N THR A 141 0.40 6.10 19.52
CA THR A 141 1.03 6.76 18.36
C THR A 141 1.89 5.73 17.62
N PRO A 142 1.74 5.55 16.29
CA PRO A 142 2.61 4.68 15.52
C PRO A 142 4.09 5.05 15.71
N PRO A 143 5.00 4.09 15.86
CA PRO A 143 6.42 4.38 15.98
C PRO A 143 6.93 5.10 14.72
N PRO A 144 7.90 6.02 14.83
CA PRO A 144 8.44 6.75 13.68
C PRO A 144 9.34 5.89 12.78
N VAL A 145 9.63 4.66 13.19
CA VAL A 145 10.51 3.72 12.49
C VAL A 145 9.82 2.37 12.40
N ILE A 146 9.86 1.79 11.20
CA ILE A 146 9.39 0.41 10.92
C ILE A 146 10.60 -0.44 10.52
N VAL A 147 10.66 -1.66 11.04
CA VAL A 147 11.60 -2.69 10.57
C VAL A 147 10.89 -3.57 9.56
N LEU A 148 11.37 -3.57 8.31
CA LEU A 148 10.85 -4.44 7.25
C LEU A 148 11.79 -5.64 7.05
N ASN A 149 11.30 -6.83 7.38
CA ASN A 149 12.00 -8.08 7.12
C ASN A 149 11.40 -8.77 5.89
N TYR A 150 12.25 -9.37 5.06
CA TYR A 150 11.84 -10.20 3.94
C TYR A 150 12.66 -11.49 3.93
N MET A 151 12.09 -12.55 3.36
CA MET A 151 12.75 -13.85 3.26
C MET A 151 12.50 -14.45 1.88
N ASP A 152 13.58 -14.93 1.26
CA ASP A 152 13.50 -15.68 0.02
C ASP A 152 13.16 -17.14 0.35
N VAL A 153 11.94 -17.54 0.01
CA VAL A 153 11.44 -18.90 0.23
C VAL A 153 11.46 -19.67 -1.08
N MET A 154 11.92 -20.93 -1.05
CA MET A 154 11.86 -21.80 -2.21
C MET A 154 10.41 -21.93 -2.72
N PRO A 155 10.13 -21.77 -4.03
CA PRO A 155 8.75 -21.68 -4.53
C PRO A 155 7.83 -22.82 -4.10
N TYR A 156 8.34 -24.05 -4.03
CA TYR A 156 7.57 -25.23 -3.62
C TYR A 156 7.32 -25.35 -2.11
N LYS A 157 7.98 -24.51 -1.30
CA LYS A 157 7.76 -24.40 0.15
C LYS A 157 6.98 -23.15 0.56
N ALA A 158 6.64 -22.27 -0.40
CA ALA A 158 5.99 -20.99 -0.10
C ALA A 158 4.69 -21.16 0.70
N ALA A 159 3.85 -22.13 0.35
CA ALA A 159 2.60 -22.40 1.05
C ALA A 159 2.81 -22.95 2.48
N GLU A 160 3.82 -23.80 2.67
CA GLU A 160 4.19 -24.34 3.98
C GLU A 160 4.71 -23.23 4.90
N TYR A 161 5.58 -22.37 4.37
CA TYR A 161 6.11 -21.22 5.08
C TYR A 161 5.01 -20.21 5.43
N GLU A 162 4.15 -19.84 4.47
CA GLU A 162 3.01 -18.95 4.72
C GLU A 162 2.10 -19.50 5.83
N LYS A 163 1.82 -20.81 5.81
CA LYS A 163 1.04 -21.46 6.87
C LYS A 163 1.73 -21.35 8.23
N MET A 164 3.04 -21.59 8.30
CA MET A 164 3.83 -21.47 9.52
C MET A 164 3.82 -20.04 10.09
N GLU A 165 3.96 -19.03 9.23
CA GLU A 165 3.84 -17.62 9.62
C GLU A 165 2.49 -17.30 10.23
N LEU A 166 1.41 -17.75 9.59
CA LEU A 166 0.05 -17.42 10.04
C LEU A 166 -0.38 -18.20 11.29
N GLU A 167 0.00 -19.47 11.41
CA GLU A 167 -0.48 -20.35 12.49
C GLU A 167 0.45 -20.41 13.70
N THR A 168 1.76 -20.18 13.52
CA THR A 168 2.76 -20.31 14.59
C THR A 168 3.33 -18.97 15.01
N PHE A 169 3.96 -18.23 14.09
CA PHE A 169 4.69 -17.00 14.44
C PHE A 169 3.75 -15.83 14.72
N MET A 170 2.77 -15.60 13.85
CA MET A 170 1.83 -14.50 13.99
C MET A 170 1.13 -14.53 15.37
N PRO A 171 0.54 -15.64 15.86
CA PRO A 171 -0.06 -15.66 17.20
C PRO A 171 0.93 -15.41 18.35
N ALA A 172 2.19 -15.85 18.20
CA ALA A 172 3.22 -15.65 19.22
C ALA A 172 3.69 -14.19 19.34
N HIS A 173 3.48 -13.37 18.31
CA HIS A 173 3.79 -11.93 18.29
C HIS A 173 2.64 -11.03 18.76
N LYS A 174 1.51 -11.59 19.20
CA LYS A 174 0.46 -10.83 19.89
C LYS A 174 0.93 -10.50 21.30
N GLU A 175 1.38 -9.26 21.52
CA GLU A 175 1.53 -8.67 22.86
C GLU A 175 0.18 -8.29 23.48
#